data_AF-A0A7X1Z9B4-F1
#
_entry.id   AF-A0A7X1Z9B4-F1
#
_cell.length_a   1.000
_cell.length_b   1.000
_cell.length_c   1.000
_cell.angle_alpha   90.00
_cell.angle_beta   90.00
_cell.angle_gamma   90.00
#
_symmetry.space_group_name_H-M   'P 1'
#
loop_
_entity.id
_entity.type
_entity.pdbx_description
1 polymer ?
#
loop_
_entity_poly.entity_id
_entity_poly.type
_entity_poly.pdbx_seq_one_letter_code
_entity_poly.pdbx_strand_id
1 'polypeptide(L)'
;MDFNWPAVLVGMLVFSFAGVILYAPIHAWGRKWNQWSGFSRRANLVILFIGGLFAGFLLSTAMTHIIHTTVAQMDWSWMFASIFLSFLLWLGIYGTSILVMGLHHKHHPKVMFLHLTNGLIAMLMVGITIGLFPML
;
A
#
# COMPACT_ATOMS: atom_id res chain seq x y z
N MET A 1 7.59 -6.28 24.54
CA MET A 1 7.89 -5.36 23.43
C MET A 1 6.73 -4.40 23.34
N ASP A 2 6.98 -3.11 23.50
CA ASP A 2 5.95 -2.11 23.26
C ASP A 2 5.68 -2.07 21.76
N PHE A 3 4.40 -2.17 21.39
CA PHE A 3 4.01 -2.18 19.99
C PHE A 3 3.85 -0.73 19.52
N ASN A 4 4.45 -0.35 18.39
CA ASN A 4 4.39 1.01 17.85
C ASN A 4 3.04 1.28 17.18
N TRP A 5 2.03 1.41 18.03
CA TRP A 5 0.68 1.76 17.65
C TRP A 5 0.59 3.05 16.82
N PRO A 6 1.38 4.12 17.09
CA PRO A 6 1.40 5.30 16.23
C PRO A 6 1.76 4.97 14.78
N ALA A 7 2.86 4.23 14.54
CA ALA A 7 3.26 3.83 13.19
C ALA A 7 2.16 3.01 12.50
N VAL A 8 1.51 2.11 13.23
CA VAL A 8 0.46 1.23 12.70
C VAL A 8 -0.80 2.00 12.33
N LEU A 9 -1.29 2.87 13.23
CA LEU A 9 -2.51 3.63 13.00
C LEU A 9 -2.32 4.68 11.91
N VAL A 10 -1.17 5.38 11.88
CA VAL A 10 -0.89 6.35 10.82
C VAL A 10 -0.65 5.63 9.49
N GLY A 11 0.08 4.51 9.48
CA GLY A 11 0.27 3.69 8.28
C GLY A 11 -1.05 3.17 7.71
N MET A 12 -1.97 2.71 8.56
CA MET A 12 -3.33 2.30 8.18
C MET A 12 -4.08 3.44 7.49
N LEU A 13 -4.10 4.62 8.12
CA LEU A 13 -4.78 5.79 7.56
C LEU A 13 -4.15 6.19 6.23
N VAL A 14 -2.82 6.25 6.16
CA VAL A 14 -2.09 6.59 4.93
C VAL A 14 -2.42 5.60 3.81
N PHE A 15 -2.46 4.30 4.08
CA PHE A 15 -2.82 3.30 3.08
C PHE A 15 -4.27 3.49 2.58
N SER A 16 -5.21 3.70 3.50
CA SER A 16 -6.62 3.94 3.17
C SER A 16 -6.82 5.22 2.35
N PHE A 17 -6.21 6.32 2.77
CA PHE A 17 -6.27 7.60 2.04
C PHE A 17 -5.54 7.54 0.70
N ALA A 18 -4.40 6.86 0.61
CA ALA A 18 -3.72 6.64 -0.67
C ALA A 18 -4.63 5.87 -1.64
N GLY A 19 -5.32 4.83 -1.18
CA GLY A 19 -6.34 4.13 -1.94
C GLY A 19 -7.47 5.06 -2.39
N VAL A 20 -8.01 5.88 -1.50
CA VAL A 20 -9.07 6.83 -1.88
C VAL A 20 -8.57 7.85 -2.90
N ILE A 21 -7.40 8.46 -2.70
CA ILE A 21 -6.87 9.53 -3.55
C ILE A 21 -6.48 8.99 -4.93
N LEU A 22 -5.72 7.90 -4.98
CA LEU A 22 -5.21 7.33 -6.24
C LEU A 22 -6.32 6.78 -7.13
N TYR A 23 -7.43 6.35 -6.51
CA TYR A 23 -8.58 5.78 -7.22
C TYR A 23 -9.79 6.73 -7.26
N ALA A 24 -9.70 7.94 -6.68
CA ALA A 24 -10.75 8.95 -6.77
C ALA A 24 -10.81 9.59 -8.16
N PRO A 25 -12.00 9.70 -8.78
CA PRO A 25 -12.17 10.27 -10.13
C PRO A 25 -11.99 11.80 -10.20
N ILE A 26 -11.61 12.43 -9.09
CA ILE A 26 -11.22 13.83 -9.08
C ILE A 26 -9.92 13.99 -9.90
N HIS A 27 -9.05 12.98 -9.88
CA HIS A 27 -7.83 12.92 -10.68
C HIS A 27 -8.04 12.16 -11.99
N ALA A 28 -7.25 12.50 -13.03
CA ALA A 28 -7.29 11.81 -14.32
C ALA A 28 -7.11 10.29 -14.19
N TRP A 29 -6.34 9.87 -13.18
CA TRP A 29 -6.12 8.48 -12.81
C TRP A 29 -7.38 7.76 -12.35
N GLY A 30 -8.11 8.28 -11.37
CA GLY A 30 -9.35 7.64 -10.90
C GLY A 30 -10.49 7.69 -11.92
N ARG A 31 -10.47 8.64 -12.88
CA ARG A 31 -11.42 8.63 -14.01
C ARG A 31 -11.22 7.44 -14.91
N LYS A 32 -9.97 7.16 -15.29
CA LYS A 32 -9.62 5.96 -16.09
C LYS A 32 -9.98 4.69 -15.35
N TRP A 33 -9.71 4.63 -14.05
CA TRP A 33 -10.09 3.50 -13.20
C TRP A 33 -11.61 3.23 -13.20
N ASN A 34 -12.43 4.25 -12.98
CA ASN A 34 -13.89 4.07 -12.94
C ASN A 34 -14.46 3.68 -14.31
N GLN A 35 -13.92 4.22 -15.41
CA GLN A 35 -14.31 3.83 -16.76
C GLN A 35 -13.99 2.36 -17.05
N TRP A 36 -12.87 1.85 -16.53
CA TRP A 36 -12.39 0.49 -16.83
C TRP A 36 -12.89 -0.58 -15.85
N SER A 37 -13.28 -0.20 -14.63
CA SER A 37 -13.70 -1.14 -13.57
C SER A 37 -15.20 -1.43 -13.54
N GLY A 38 -16.05 -0.58 -14.13
CA GLY A 38 -17.51 -0.82 -14.22
C GLY A 38 -18.30 -0.61 -12.92
N PHE A 39 -17.65 -0.23 -11.81
CA PHE A 39 -18.32 0.04 -10.53
C PHE A 39 -18.79 1.49 -10.39
N SER A 40 -19.85 1.71 -9.60
CA SER A 40 -20.30 3.06 -9.26
C SER A 40 -19.25 3.78 -8.40
N ARG A 41 -19.07 5.08 -8.64
CA ARG A 41 -18.09 5.93 -7.92
C ARG A 41 -18.21 5.81 -6.39
N ARG A 42 -19.44 5.82 -5.87
CA ARG A 42 -19.70 5.81 -4.42
C ARG A 42 -19.32 4.47 -3.81
N ALA A 43 -19.67 3.36 -4.45
CA ALA A 43 -19.30 2.03 -4.01
C ALA A 43 -17.77 1.85 -4.00
N ASN A 44 -17.09 2.31 -5.06
CA ASN A 44 -15.62 2.25 -5.13
C ASN A 44 -14.96 2.99 -3.97
N LEU A 45 -15.37 4.24 -3.69
CA LEU A 45 -14.76 5.03 -2.60
C LEU A 45 -14.97 4.37 -1.22
N VAL A 46 -16.15 3.82 -0.96
CA VAL A 46 -16.45 3.15 0.31
C VAL A 46 -15.63 1.87 0.46
N ILE A 47 -15.57 1.02 -0.58
CA ILE A 47 -14.82 -0.22 -0.58
C ILE A 47 -13.32 0.06 -0.41
N LEU A 48 -12.79 1.06 -1.13
CA LEU A 48 -11.38 1.44 -1.04
C LEU A 48 -11.01 2.01 0.33
N PHE A 49 -11.88 2.82 0.93
CA PHE A 49 -11.61 3.38 2.25
C PHE A 49 -11.73 2.32 3.35
N ILE A 50 -12.86 1.62 3.45
CA ILE A 50 -13.10 0.62 4.51
C ILE A 50 -12.17 -0.58 4.32
N GLY A 51 -12.09 -1.13 3.11
CA GLY A 51 -11.15 -2.18 2.78
C GLY A 51 -9.70 -1.75 2.98
N GLY A 52 -9.39 -0.48 2.67
CA GLY A 52 -8.09 0.13 2.94
C GLY A 52 -7.76 0.27 4.43
N LEU A 53 -8.74 0.50 5.30
CA LEU A 53 -8.52 0.49 6.75
C LEU A 53 -8.14 -0.92 7.24
N PHE A 54 -8.90 -1.95 6.86
CA PHE A 54 -8.58 -3.32 7.25
C PHE A 54 -7.24 -3.80 6.68
N ALA A 55 -7.03 -3.63 5.38
CA ALA A 55 -5.78 -4.02 4.73
C ALA A 55 -4.58 -3.20 5.25
N GLY A 56 -4.76 -1.89 5.43
CA GLY A 56 -3.76 -0.98 5.93
C GLY A 56 -3.36 -1.28 7.37
N PHE A 57 -4.32 -1.68 8.23
CA PHE A 57 -4.04 -2.09 9.60
C PHE A 57 -3.18 -3.36 9.63
N LEU A 58 -3.57 -4.39 8.89
CA LEU A 58 -2.83 -5.66 8.83
C LEU A 58 -1.42 -5.45 8.24
N LEU A 59 -1.33 -4.71 7.13
CA LEU A 59 -0.06 -4.36 6.49
C LEU A 59 0.85 -3.60 7.45
N SER A 60 0.35 -2.52 8.07
CA SER A 60 1.18 -1.67 8.92
C SER A 60 1.60 -2.40 10.19
N THR A 61 0.75 -3.26 10.75
CA THR A 61 1.08 -4.14 11.88
C THR A 61 2.23 -5.07 11.52
N ALA A 62 2.10 -5.81 10.40
CA ALA A 62 3.12 -6.75 9.96
C ALA A 62 4.44 -6.03 9.60
N MET A 63 4.36 -4.95 8.84
CA MET A 63 5.53 -4.16 8.43
C MET A 63 6.27 -3.59 9.63
N THR A 64 5.58 -2.98 10.59
CA THR A 64 6.19 -2.42 11.80
C THR A 64 6.98 -3.48 12.58
N HIS A 65 6.41 -4.69 12.71
CA HIS A 65 7.09 -5.80 13.37
C HIS A 65 8.33 -6.29 12.62
N ILE A 66 8.23 -6.44 11.29
CA ILE A 66 9.35 -6.86 10.45
C ILE A 66 10.46 -5.80 10.48
N ILE A 67 10.12 -4.52 10.34
CA ILE A 67 11.08 -3.40 10.35
C ILE A 67 11.83 -3.38 11.68
N HIS A 68 11.13 -3.46 12.82
CA HIS A 68 11.75 -3.52 14.13
C HIS A 68 12.77 -4.66 14.22
N THR A 69 12.39 -5.85 13.74
CA THR A 69 13.28 -7.03 13.74
C THR A 69 14.48 -6.84 12.82
N THR A 70 14.29 -6.32 11.61
CA THR A 70 15.36 -6.07 10.64
C THR A 70 16.35 -5.04 11.15
N VAL A 71 15.87 -3.93 11.73
CA VAL A 71 16.74 -2.90 12.31
C VAL A 71 17.60 -3.49 13.43
N ALA A 72 17.00 -4.27 14.33
CA ALA A 72 17.72 -4.92 15.43
C ALA A 72 18.78 -5.94 14.96
N GLN A 73 18.60 -6.56 13.79
CA GLN A 73 19.49 -7.60 13.27
C GLN A 73 20.56 -7.08 12.30
N MET A 74 20.26 -6.02 11.55
CA MET A 74 21.09 -5.57 10.41
C MET A 74 21.75 -4.21 10.61
N ASP A 75 21.54 -3.56 11.77
CA ASP A 75 22.03 -2.21 12.07
C ASP A 75 21.64 -1.17 11.01
N TRP A 76 20.45 -1.35 10.42
CA TRP A 76 19.89 -0.44 9.44
C TRP A 76 19.14 0.70 10.10
N SER A 77 19.11 1.87 9.48
CA SER A 77 18.17 2.91 9.92
C SER A 77 16.73 2.47 9.68
N TRP A 78 15.82 2.87 10.56
CA TRP A 78 14.38 2.61 10.41
C TRP A 78 13.84 3.08 9.06
N MET A 79 14.26 4.26 8.59
CA MET A 79 13.85 4.80 7.29
C MET A 79 14.29 3.90 6.14
N PHE A 80 15.58 3.51 6.12
CA PHE A 80 16.09 2.64 5.06
C PHE A 80 15.40 1.28 5.07
N ALA A 81 15.32 0.62 6.23
CA ALA A 81 14.64 -0.67 6.38
C ALA A 81 13.19 -0.60 5.92
N SER A 82 12.46 0.46 6.31
CA SER A 82 11.05 0.62 5.97
C SER A 82 10.81 0.83 4.47
N ILE A 83 11.60 1.68 3.82
CA ILE A 83 11.49 1.90 2.36
C ILE A 83 11.89 0.64 1.60
N PHE A 84 13.00 0.01 1.97
CA PHE A 84 13.51 -1.20 1.32
C PHE A 84 12.51 -2.35 1.42
N LEU A 85 12.00 -2.63 2.62
CA LEU A 85 11.00 -3.68 2.84
C LEU A 85 9.67 -3.37 2.16
N SER A 86 9.25 -2.11 2.11
CA SER A 86 8.05 -1.71 1.35
C SER A 86 8.19 -1.97 -0.14
N PHE A 87 9.38 -1.66 -0.68
CA PHE A 87 9.68 -1.94 -2.08
C PHE A 87 9.71 -3.45 -2.35
N LEU A 88 10.29 -4.25 -1.44
CA LEU A 88 10.28 -5.71 -1.55
C LEU A 88 8.86 -6.30 -1.44
N LEU A 89 8.02 -5.78 -0.55
CA LEU A 89 6.61 -6.18 -0.42
C LEU A 89 5.82 -5.85 -1.69
N TRP A 90 6.05 -4.65 -2.24
CA TRP A 90 5.50 -4.29 -3.53
C TRP A 90 5.98 -5.24 -4.63
N LEU A 91 7.28 -5.49 -4.75
CA LEU A 91 7.83 -6.30 -5.83
C LEU A 91 7.40 -7.77 -5.72
N GLY A 92 7.61 -8.37 -4.55
CA GLY A 92 7.44 -9.81 -4.33
C GLY A 92 6.00 -10.27 -4.24
N ILE A 93 5.13 -9.49 -3.59
CA ILE A 93 3.75 -9.91 -3.31
C ILE A 93 2.77 -9.16 -4.21
N TYR A 94 2.69 -7.83 -4.08
CA TYR A 94 1.65 -7.06 -4.76
C TYR A 94 1.85 -7.09 -6.29
N GLY A 95 3.07 -6.76 -6.74
CA GLY A 95 3.47 -6.67 -8.13
C GLY A 95 3.31 -8.01 -8.84
N THR A 96 3.88 -9.07 -8.27
CA THR A 96 3.70 -10.44 -8.76
C THR A 96 2.23 -10.82 -8.86
N SER A 97 1.43 -10.56 -7.83
CA SER A 97 -0.01 -10.91 -7.82
C SER A 97 -0.77 -10.21 -8.94
N ILE A 98 -0.51 -8.91 -9.16
CA ILE A 98 -1.13 -8.13 -10.24
C ILE A 98 -0.68 -8.64 -11.62
N LEU A 99 0.60 -8.99 -11.79
CA LEU A 99 1.10 -9.55 -13.05
C LEU A 99 0.46 -10.91 -13.33
N VAL A 100 0.39 -11.80 -12.35
CA VAL A 100 -0.26 -13.12 -12.47
C VAL A 100 -1.74 -12.96 -12.81
N MET A 101 -2.46 -12.09 -12.12
CA MET A 101 -3.86 -11.78 -12.43
C MET A 101 -4.01 -11.22 -13.84
N GLY A 102 -3.11 -10.32 -14.26
CA GLY A 102 -3.08 -9.74 -15.59
C GLY A 102 -2.94 -10.78 -16.70
N LEU A 103 -2.06 -11.77 -16.50
CA LEU A 103 -1.86 -12.89 -17.42
C LEU A 103 -3.09 -13.80 -17.53
N HIS A 104 -3.77 -14.07 -16.41
CA HIS A 104 -4.91 -15.01 -16.38
C HIS A 104 -6.24 -14.39 -16.82
N HIS A 105 -6.51 -13.13 -16.46
CA HIS A 105 -7.80 -12.48 -16.68
C HIS A 105 -7.85 -11.58 -17.91
N LYS A 106 -6.78 -11.60 -18.75
CA LYS A 106 -6.63 -10.73 -19.93
C LYS A 106 -6.91 -9.26 -19.62
N HIS A 107 -6.49 -8.79 -18.44
CA HIS A 107 -6.64 -7.37 -18.09
C HIS A 107 -5.92 -6.51 -19.13
N HIS A 108 -6.55 -5.40 -19.51
CA HIS A 108 -5.93 -4.45 -20.42
C HIS A 108 -4.59 -3.97 -19.82
N PRO A 109 -3.46 -3.97 -20.57
CA PRO A 109 -2.13 -3.64 -20.02
C PRO A 109 -2.07 -2.30 -19.28
N LYS A 110 -2.85 -1.31 -19.73
CA LYS A 110 -2.99 0.00 -19.05
C LYS A 110 -3.60 -0.12 -17.64
N VAL A 111 -4.55 -1.03 -17.42
CA VAL A 111 -5.16 -1.27 -16.10
C VAL A 111 -4.14 -1.92 -15.16
N MET A 112 -3.41 -2.91 -15.68
CA MET A 112 -2.34 -3.58 -14.94
C MET A 112 -1.24 -2.60 -14.51
N PHE A 113 -0.78 -1.75 -15.43
CA PHE A 113 0.20 -0.70 -15.13
C PHE A 113 -0.30 0.28 -14.06
N LEU A 114 -1.58 0.67 -14.11
CA LEU A 114 -2.16 1.52 -13.08
C LEU A 114 -2.14 0.84 -11.70
N HIS A 115 -2.52 -0.43 -11.61
CA HIS A 115 -2.44 -1.17 -10.37
C HIS A 115 -1.02 -1.23 -9.81
N LEU A 116 -0.06 -1.61 -10.65
CA LEU A 116 1.34 -1.71 -10.25
C LEU A 116 1.87 -0.38 -9.71
N THR A 117 1.58 0.71 -10.41
CA THR A 117 2.03 2.05 -10.02
C THR A 117 1.34 2.53 -8.73
N ASN A 118 0.02 2.34 -8.63
CA ASN A 118 -0.72 2.73 -7.43
C ASN A 118 -0.29 1.92 -6.21
N GLY A 119 -0.07 0.62 -6.39
CA GLY A 119 0.47 -0.26 -5.35
C GLY A 119 1.86 0.18 -4.90
N LEU A 120 2.74 0.57 -5.83
CA LEU A 120 4.09 1.04 -5.49
C LEU A 120 4.02 2.30 -4.63
N ILE A 121 3.23 3.29 -5.08
CA ILE A 121 3.07 4.56 -4.35
C ILE A 121 2.49 4.31 -2.96
N ALA A 122 1.42 3.51 -2.85
CA ALA A 122 0.80 3.22 -1.57
C ALA A 122 1.76 2.50 -0.60
N MET A 123 2.51 1.50 -1.08
CA MET A 123 3.49 0.77 -0.26
C MET A 123 4.63 1.68 0.19
N LEU A 124 5.17 2.51 -0.71
CA LEU A 124 6.23 3.46 -0.33
C LEU A 124 5.73 4.52 0.66
N MET A 125 4.50 5.01 0.52
CA MET A 125 3.92 5.95 1.49
C MET A 125 3.79 5.31 2.88
N VAL A 126 3.36 4.04 2.97
CA VAL A 126 3.34 3.30 4.23
C VAL A 126 4.77 3.12 4.78
N GLY A 127 5.73 2.75 3.93
CA GLY A 127 7.13 2.61 4.32
C GLY A 127 7.75 3.88 4.88
N ILE A 128 7.58 5.01 4.20
CA ILE A 128 8.01 6.32 4.67
C ILE A 128 7.34 6.64 6.00
N THR A 129 6.03 6.41 6.09
CA THR A 129 5.26 6.64 7.32
C THR A 129 5.86 5.87 8.48
N ILE A 130 6.00 4.54 8.37
CA ILE A 130 6.55 3.72 9.46
C ILE A 130 8.01 4.13 9.78
N GLY A 131 8.81 4.45 8.77
CA GLY A 131 10.19 4.89 8.93
C GLY A 131 10.34 6.19 9.72
N LEU A 132 9.31 7.04 9.77
CA LEU A 132 9.28 8.27 10.57
C LEU A 132 8.92 8.03 12.05
N PHE A 133 8.50 6.82 12.42
CA PHE A 133 8.19 6.44 13.79
C PHE A 133 9.15 5.33 14.26
N PRO A 134 10.43 5.63 14.52
CA PRO A 134 11.33 4.64 15.11
C PRO A 134 10.87 4.26 16.53
N MET A 135 10.97 2.98 16.88
CA MET A 135 10.95 2.57 18.30
C MET A 135 12.36 2.71 18.87
N LEU A 136 12.46 3.34 20.04
CA LEU A 136 13.69 3.50 20.82
C LEU A 136 13.95 2.28 21.71
#